data_AF-E0NT60-F1
#
_entry.id   AF-E0NT60-F1
#
_cell.length_a   1.000
_cell.length_b   1.000
_cell.length_c   1.000
_cell.angle_alpha   90.00
_cell.angle_beta   90.00
_cell.angle_gamma   90.00
#
_symmetry.space_group_name_H-M   'P 1'
#
loop_
_entity.id
_entity.type
_entity.pdbx_description
1 polymer ?
#
loop_
_entity_poly.entity_id
_entity_poly.type
_entity_poly.pdbx_seq_one_letter_code
_entity_poly.pdbx_strand_id
1 'polypeptide(L)'
;MKKNTLFTLLLIIAAMMWASSTSASIVLAGQWLTRTNNVIGQGITGKVHYDAKNKVLTLTNAHIKYRNGVLTSNDEGLKLIVKGNCSFTDISPQSKSTVLLKKSMTITGGGTLTIEGPGMAIDLNTNATANLTIIDCSVTAKSDIFGIIGSPTSTLIIHNATVKATGRQFGSIRNWGDIKLEGCKIVQPADATIDNTTGYNAVMSGGAVVNKEVVIVPDGTLSIIIPTVDVPANKRGIYTLDGIRLTSKFENLPEGVYIVNGRKMVKK
;
A
#
# COMPACT_ATOMS: atom_id res chain seq x y z
N MET A 1 -15.37 -49.97 25.02
CA MET A 1 -15.28 -48.99 23.91
C MET A 1 -14.82 -49.72 22.66
N LYS A 2 -15.66 -49.76 21.61
CA LYS A 2 -15.44 -50.61 20.43
C LYS A 2 -14.31 -50.01 19.56
N LYS A 3 -13.34 -50.83 19.14
CA LYS A 3 -12.16 -50.44 18.34
C LYS A 3 -12.50 -49.55 17.13
N ASN A 4 -13.71 -49.68 16.57
CA ASN A 4 -14.16 -48.92 15.42
C ASN A 4 -14.40 -47.43 15.71
N THR A 5 -14.71 -47.06 16.96
CA THR A 5 -14.91 -45.64 17.35
C THR A 5 -13.58 -44.91 17.55
N LEU A 6 -12.50 -45.65 17.89
CA LEU A 6 -11.16 -45.09 18.03
C LEU A 6 -10.51 -44.80 16.66
N PHE A 7 -10.73 -45.69 15.69
CA PHE A 7 -10.24 -45.52 14.31
C PHE A 7 -10.93 -44.37 13.57
N THR A 8 -12.23 -44.15 13.78
CA THR A 8 -12.93 -43.01 13.18
C THR A 8 -12.50 -41.67 13.80
N LEU A 9 -12.23 -41.62 15.11
CA LEU A 9 -11.70 -40.42 15.75
C LEU A 9 -10.27 -40.08 15.26
N LEU A 10 -9.43 -41.09 15.05
CA LEU A 10 -8.05 -40.91 14.55
C LEU A 10 -8.02 -40.41 13.09
N LEU A 11 -8.94 -40.89 12.24
CA LEU A 11 -9.07 -40.45 10.84
C LEU A 11 -9.53 -38.99 10.72
N ILE A 12 -10.39 -38.51 11.63
CA ILE A 12 -10.81 -37.11 11.65
C ILE A 12 -9.65 -36.20 12.07
N ILE A 13 -8.83 -36.61 13.05
CA ILE A 13 -7.65 -35.85 13.47
C ILE A 13 -6.58 -35.82 12.37
N ALA A 14 -6.35 -36.94 11.68
CA ALA A 14 -5.44 -36.99 10.53
C ALA A 14 -5.96 -36.17 9.34
N ALA A 15 -7.26 -36.17 9.05
CA ALA A 15 -7.84 -35.34 7.99
C ALA A 15 -7.71 -33.82 8.27
N MET A 16 -7.75 -33.40 9.54
CA MET A 16 -7.48 -32.00 9.92
C MET A 16 -6.01 -31.60 9.72
N MET A 17 -5.07 -32.55 9.76
CA MET A 17 -3.65 -32.29 9.46
C MET A 17 -3.35 -32.18 7.96
N TRP A 18 -4.31 -32.53 7.09
CA TRP A 18 -4.19 -32.46 5.62
C TRP A 18 -5.02 -31.32 5.00
N ALA A 19 -5.48 -30.36 5.79
CA ALA A 19 -5.59 -29.00 5.27
C ALA A 19 -4.16 -28.45 5.22
N SER A 20 -3.54 -28.50 4.04
CA SER A 20 -2.29 -27.80 3.74
C SER A 20 -2.49 -26.29 3.92
N SER A 21 -2.45 -25.84 5.18
CA SER A 21 -2.31 -24.43 5.48
C SER A 21 -0.93 -24.03 4.98
N THR A 22 -0.86 -23.46 3.78
CA THR A 22 0.13 -22.42 3.53
C THR A 22 -0.18 -21.37 4.59
N SER A 23 0.45 -21.48 5.75
CA SER A 23 0.10 -20.68 6.92
C SER A 23 0.27 -19.22 6.50
N ALA A 24 -0.84 -18.46 6.55
CA ALA A 24 -0.79 -17.01 6.40
C ALA A 24 0.32 -16.50 7.31
N SER A 25 1.29 -15.80 6.74
CA SER A 25 2.49 -15.42 7.46
C SER A 25 2.99 -14.07 7.01
N ILE A 26 3.39 -13.28 8.00
CA ILE A 26 4.00 -11.98 7.81
C ILE A 26 5.32 -12.02 8.59
N VAL A 27 6.41 -11.74 7.91
CA VAL A 27 7.74 -11.65 8.49
C VAL A 27 8.26 -10.23 8.28
N LEU A 28 8.63 -9.56 9.37
CA LEU A 28 9.23 -8.22 9.34
C LEU A 28 10.57 -8.24 10.07
N ALA A 29 11.65 -7.86 9.38
CA ALA A 29 13.01 -7.88 9.92
C ALA A 29 13.35 -9.23 10.60
N GLY A 30 12.99 -10.34 9.94
CA GLY A 30 13.20 -11.71 10.44
C GLY A 30 12.23 -12.20 11.51
N GLN A 31 11.29 -11.36 11.97
CA GLN A 31 10.34 -11.71 13.03
C GLN A 31 8.98 -12.11 12.45
N TRP A 32 8.46 -13.25 12.88
CA TRP A 32 7.10 -13.69 12.56
C TRP A 32 6.09 -12.87 13.35
N LEU A 33 5.23 -12.15 12.64
CA LEU A 33 4.17 -11.34 13.24
C LEU A 33 2.93 -12.21 13.42
N THR A 34 2.75 -12.76 14.63
CA THR A 34 1.68 -13.72 14.93
C THR A 34 0.58 -13.18 15.85
N ARG A 35 0.84 -12.06 16.53
CA ARG A 35 -0.06 -11.48 17.54
C ARG A 35 -0.02 -9.97 17.47
N THR A 36 -1.10 -9.33 17.93
CA THR A 36 -1.16 -7.87 18.01
C THR A 36 -0.13 -7.35 19.00
N ASN A 37 0.87 -6.60 18.53
CA ASN A 37 1.91 -6.04 19.37
C ASN A 37 2.70 -4.93 18.67
N ASN A 38 3.45 -4.16 19.45
CA ASN A 38 4.55 -3.36 18.92
C ASN A 38 5.68 -4.29 18.48
N VAL A 39 6.28 -3.99 17.33
CA VAL A 39 7.42 -4.73 16.80
C VAL A 39 8.69 -3.95 17.10
N ILE A 40 9.60 -4.58 17.82
CA ILE A 40 10.91 -4.02 18.19
C ILE A 40 11.99 -5.00 17.75
N GLY A 41 13.17 -4.51 17.42
CA GLY A 41 14.26 -5.38 17.00
C GLY A 41 15.46 -4.59 16.48
N GLN A 42 16.57 -5.30 16.29
CA GLN A 42 17.76 -4.69 15.72
C GLN A 42 17.45 -4.15 14.31
N GLY A 43 17.91 -2.94 14.04
CA GLY A 43 17.69 -2.29 12.74
C GLY A 43 16.31 -1.64 12.59
N ILE A 44 15.41 -1.76 13.57
CA ILE A 44 14.12 -1.04 13.61
C ILE A 44 14.28 0.23 14.45
N THR A 45 13.92 1.37 13.86
CA THR A 45 13.77 2.66 14.55
C THR A 45 12.37 3.20 14.31
N GLY A 46 11.91 4.15 15.13
CA GLY A 46 10.54 4.66 15.08
C GLY A 46 9.53 3.69 15.69
N LYS A 47 8.25 3.81 15.30
CA LYS A 47 7.17 2.97 15.84
C LYS A 47 6.63 2.04 14.78
N VAL A 48 6.61 0.75 15.11
CA VAL A 48 6.00 -0.31 14.31
C VAL A 48 4.98 -1.04 15.18
N HIS A 49 3.76 -1.17 14.69
CA HIS A 49 2.69 -1.90 15.37
C HIS A 49 2.00 -2.84 14.40
N TYR A 50 1.82 -4.10 14.77
CA TYR A 50 1.04 -5.05 14.00
C TYR A 50 -0.25 -5.38 14.75
N ASP A 51 -1.38 -5.28 14.06
CA ASP A 51 -2.69 -5.76 14.50
C ASP A 51 -3.01 -7.06 13.75
N ALA A 52 -2.90 -8.18 14.47
CA ALA A 52 -3.12 -9.51 13.90
C ALA A 52 -4.57 -9.76 13.51
N LYS A 53 -5.53 -9.19 14.25
CA LYS A 53 -6.96 -9.40 13.99
C LYS A 53 -7.37 -8.77 12.67
N ASN A 54 -6.89 -7.55 12.42
CA ASN A 54 -7.25 -6.78 11.24
C ASN A 54 -6.21 -6.87 10.11
N LYS A 55 -5.10 -7.61 10.33
CA LYS A 55 -3.96 -7.74 9.41
C LYS A 55 -3.40 -6.37 9.00
N VAL A 56 -3.19 -5.50 9.98
CA VAL A 56 -2.70 -4.14 9.75
C VAL A 56 -1.30 -3.99 10.33
N LEU A 57 -0.32 -3.72 9.47
CA LEU A 57 1.01 -3.29 9.87
C LEU A 57 1.07 -1.76 9.79
N THR A 58 1.29 -1.08 10.90
CA THR A 58 1.40 0.39 10.96
C THR A 58 2.83 0.80 11.22
N LEU A 59 3.36 1.66 10.35
CA LEU A 59 4.64 2.35 10.50
C LEU A 59 4.37 3.81 10.86
N THR A 60 5.09 4.34 11.85
CA THR A 60 5.07 5.77 12.19
C THR A 60 6.49 6.26 12.39
N ASN A 61 6.96 7.05 11.43
CA ASN A 61 8.35 7.51 11.33
C ASN A 61 9.36 6.37 11.53
N ALA A 62 9.11 5.22 10.89
CA ALA A 62 9.85 3.99 11.15
C ALA A 62 10.84 3.67 10.02
N HIS A 63 12.09 3.38 10.40
CA HIS A 63 13.13 2.97 9.46
C HIS A 63 13.65 1.60 9.85
N ILE A 64 13.58 0.66 8.92
CA ILE A 64 13.94 -0.74 9.11
C ILE A 64 15.07 -1.11 8.17
N LYS A 65 16.22 -1.45 8.74
CA LYS A 65 17.40 -1.95 8.02
C LYS A 65 17.58 -3.43 8.38
N TYR A 66 17.55 -4.30 7.38
CA TYR A 66 17.66 -5.73 7.62
C TYR A 66 18.37 -6.46 6.48
N ARG A 67 18.81 -7.69 6.73
CA ARG A 67 19.48 -8.55 5.74
C ARG A 67 18.48 -9.57 5.20
N ASN A 68 18.51 -9.82 3.89
CA ASN A 68 17.75 -10.89 3.22
C ASN A 68 16.23 -10.64 3.22
N GLY A 69 15.84 -9.40 2.88
CA GLY A 69 14.46 -8.97 2.78
C GLY A 69 13.92 -8.39 4.08
N VAL A 70 13.28 -7.22 3.99
CA VAL A 70 12.72 -6.51 5.15
C VAL A 70 11.33 -7.01 5.48
N LEU A 71 10.46 -7.18 4.48
CA LEU A 71 9.08 -7.62 4.64
C LEU A 71 8.78 -8.79 3.71
N THR A 72 8.26 -9.88 4.25
CA THR A 72 7.64 -10.96 3.47
C THR A 72 6.20 -11.15 3.93
N SER A 73 5.24 -11.19 2.99
CA SER A 73 3.84 -11.49 3.29
C SER A 73 3.30 -12.60 2.39
N ASN A 74 2.78 -13.65 3.01
CA ASN A 74 1.91 -14.65 2.41
C ASN A 74 0.50 -14.61 3.02
N ASP A 75 0.15 -13.50 3.68
CA ASP A 75 -1.18 -13.29 4.23
C ASP A 75 -2.04 -12.46 3.27
N GLU A 76 -3.24 -12.95 2.96
CA GLU A 76 -4.18 -12.27 2.06
C GLU A 76 -4.73 -11.01 2.71
N GLY A 77 -4.59 -9.89 2.00
CA GLY A 77 -5.18 -8.60 2.37
C GLY A 77 -4.41 -7.84 3.44
N LEU A 78 -3.10 -8.09 3.61
CA LEU A 78 -2.27 -7.28 4.51
C LEU A 78 -2.37 -5.79 4.16
N LYS A 79 -2.67 -4.96 5.16
CA LYS A 79 -2.69 -3.50 5.03
C LYS A 79 -1.47 -2.89 5.71
N LEU A 80 -0.63 -2.20 4.96
CA LEU A 80 0.48 -1.40 5.45
C LEU A 80 0.07 0.07 5.54
N ILE A 81 -0.07 0.59 6.76
CA ILE A 81 -0.35 2.00 7.02
C ILE A 81 0.97 2.71 7.32
N VAL A 82 1.34 3.65 6.46
CA VAL A 82 2.55 4.46 6.51
C VAL A 82 2.18 5.85 6.99
N LYS A 83 2.71 6.26 8.16
CA LYS A 83 2.53 7.60 8.72
C LYS A 83 3.88 8.30 8.86
N GLY A 84 3.96 9.54 8.40
CA GLY A 84 5.21 10.31 8.38
C GLY A 84 6.21 9.74 7.36
N ASN A 85 7.50 9.78 7.68
CA ASN A 85 8.57 9.30 6.79
C ASN A 85 9.08 7.93 7.24
N CYS A 86 8.91 6.89 6.42
CA CYS A 86 9.32 5.53 6.73
C CYS A 86 10.24 4.97 5.66
N SER A 87 11.05 3.97 6.03
CA SER A 87 11.89 3.27 5.06
C SER A 87 12.12 1.80 5.38
N PHE A 88 12.24 1.01 4.32
CA PHE A 88 12.75 -0.36 4.32
C PHE A 88 14.05 -0.40 3.52
N THR A 89 15.14 -0.83 4.14
CA THR A 89 16.44 -0.94 3.48
C THR A 89 16.98 -2.34 3.66
N ASP A 90 17.13 -3.07 2.55
CA ASP A 90 17.84 -4.33 2.52
C ASP A 90 19.34 -4.08 2.32
N ILE A 91 20.14 -4.54 3.27
CA ILE A 91 21.59 -4.37 3.27
C ILE A 91 22.35 -5.65 2.86
N SER A 92 21.66 -6.66 2.33
CA SER A 92 22.28 -7.89 1.82
C SER A 92 22.65 -7.77 0.34
N PRO A 93 23.94 -7.88 -0.04
CA PRO A 93 24.39 -7.70 -1.43
C PRO A 93 23.72 -8.62 -2.47
N GLN A 94 23.22 -9.79 -2.05
CA GLN A 94 22.61 -10.79 -2.91
C GLN A 94 21.15 -11.07 -2.54
N SER A 95 20.47 -10.11 -1.92
CA SER A 95 19.06 -10.28 -1.60
C SER A 95 18.21 -10.38 -2.87
N LYS A 96 17.17 -11.21 -2.81
CA LYS A 96 16.19 -11.34 -3.90
C LYS A 96 15.24 -10.14 -3.91
N SER A 97 14.60 -9.84 -2.78
CA SER A 97 13.56 -8.80 -2.70
C SER A 97 13.60 -8.11 -1.34
N THR A 98 13.46 -6.79 -1.31
CA THR A 98 13.31 -6.01 -0.06
C THR A 98 11.91 -6.21 0.53
N VAL A 99 10.89 -6.20 -0.33
CA VAL A 99 9.51 -6.57 -0.01
C VAL A 99 9.08 -7.70 -0.92
N LEU A 100 8.75 -8.86 -0.34
CA LEU A 100 8.24 -10.03 -1.05
C LEU A 100 6.77 -10.27 -0.68
N LEU A 101 5.91 -10.34 -1.67
CA LEU A 101 4.49 -10.60 -1.54
C LEU A 101 4.11 -11.87 -2.30
N LYS A 102 3.30 -12.71 -1.67
CA LYS A 102 2.68 -13.90 -2.29
C LYS A 102 1.18 -13.77 -2.50
N LYS A 103 0.58 -12.75 -1.87
CA LYS A 103 -0.86 -12.48 -1.78
C LYS A 103 -1.12 -10.97 -1.86
N SER A 104 -2.38 -10.57 -1.99
CA SER A 104 -2.74 -9.16 -2.16
C SER A 104 -2.33 -8.32 -0.95
N MET A 105 -1.91 -7.09 -1.21
CA MET A 105 -1.49 -6.13 -0.18
C MET A 105 -1.94 -4.71 -0.55
N THR A 106 -2.26 -3.91 0.47
CA THR A 106 -2.52 -2.47 0.32
C THR A 106 -1.48 -1.65 1.10
N ILE A 107 -0.90 -0.63 0.48
CA ILE A 107 -0.04 0.39 1.11
C ILE A 107 -0.81 1.71 1.12
N THR A 108 -0.92 2.35 2.28
CA THR A 108 -1.70 3.59 2.46
C THR A 108 -1.22 4.42 3.65
N GLY A 109 -1.93 5.48 4.06
CA GLY A 109 -1.76 6.16 5.36
C GLY A 109 -1.26 7.61 5.29
N GLY A 110 -1.14 8.19 4.10
CA GLY A 110 -0.72 9.58 3.87
C GLY A 110 0.78 9.83 3.99
N GLY A 111 1.54 8.89 4.55
CA GLY A 111 2.99 9.01 4.71
C GLY A 111 3.79 8.70 3.44
N THR A 112 5.12 8.76 3.60
CA THR A 112 6.10 8.38 2.58
C THR A 112 6.81 7.09 3.00
N LEU A 113 6.89 6.11 2.10
CA LEU A 113 7.66 4.88 2.29
C LEU A 113 8.75 4.79 1.21
N THR A 114 10.00 4.74 1.64
CA THR A 114 11.15 4.47 0.76
C THR A 114 11.61 3.03 0.91
N ILE A 115 11.74 2.30 -0.19
CA ILE A 115 12.13 0.90 -0.24
C ILE A 115 13.36 0.78 -1.12
N GLU A 116 14.47 0.32 -0.53
CA GLU A 116 15.77 0.24 -1.18
C GLU A 116 16.44 -1.10 -0.91
N GLY A 117 17.05 -1.68 -1.95
CA GLY A 117 17.85 -2.89 -1.83
C GLY A 117 18.46 -3.29 -3.17
N PRO A 118 19.45 -4.20 -3.18
CA PRO A 118 20.14 -4.57 -4.41
C PRO A 118 19.30 -5.48 -5.33
N GLY A 119 18.31 -6.19 -4.80
CA GLY A 119 17.45 -7.10 -5.58
C GLY A 119 16.26 -6.41 -6.25
N MET A 120 15.06 -6.89 -5.94
CA MET A 120 13.78 -6.26 -6.25
C MET A 120 13.36 -5.36 -5.09
N ALA A 121 12.90 -4.13 -5.33
CA ALA A 121 12.39 -3.32 -4.22
C ALA A 121 11.04 -3.87 -3.74
N ILE A 122 10.07 -4.06 -4.66
CA ILE A 122 8.82 -4.77 -4.38
C ILE A 122 8.63 -5.89 -5.40
N ASP A 123 8.38 -7.11 -4.92
CA ASP A 123 8.13 -8.30 -5.71
C ASP A 123 6.80 -8.97 -5.30
N LEU A 124 5.77 -8.87 -6.14
CA LEU A 124 4.54 -9.66 -6.01
C LEU A 124 4.65 -10.94 -6.84
N ASN A 125 5.23 -11.96 -6.23
CA ASN A 125 5.56 -13.24 -6.85
C ASN A 125 4.52 -14.30 -6.53
N THR A 126 3.48 -14.38 -7.36
CA THR A 126 2.38 -15.33 -7.18
C THR A 126 1.90 -15.93 -8.50
N ASN A 127 1.35 -17.14 -8.40
CA ASN A 127 0.65 -17.83 -9.51
C ASN A 127 -0.88 -17.67 -9.42
N ALA A 128 -1.38 -16.97 -8.39
CA ALA A 128 -2.78 -16.68 -8.20
C ALA A 128 -3.11 -15.24 -8.63
N THR A 129 -4.40 -14.93 -8.78
CA THR A 129 -4.85 -13.55 -8.89
C THR A 129 -4.57 -12.82 -7.58
N ALA A 130 -3.85 -11.71 -7.65
CA ALA A 130 -3.54 -10.87 -6.48
C ALA A 130 -3.33 -9.43 -6.90
N ASN A 131 -3.56 -8.51 -5.96
CA ASN A 131 -3.42 -7.07 -6.21
C ASN A 131 -2.38 -6.46 -5.28
N LEU A 132 -1.52 -5.60 -5.83
CA LEU A 132 -0.79 -4.60 -5.05
C LEU A 132 -1.50 -3.26 -5.23
N THR A 133 -2.07 -2.73 -4.15
CA THR A 133 -2.73 -1.43 -4.15
C THR A 133 -1.90 -0.41 -3.41
N ILE A 134 -1.59 0.72 -4.04
CA ILE A 134 -0.91 1.87 -3.44
C ILE A 134 -1.88 3.04 -3.47
N ILE A 135 -2.37 3.46 -2.30
CA ILE A 135 -3.48 4.40 -2.19
C ILE A 135 -3.23 5.48 -1.13
N ASP A 136 -3.47 6.75 -1.46
CA ASP A 136 -3.37 7.89 -0.55
C ASP A 136 -2.03 7.93 0.22
N CYS A 137 -0.91 7.73 -0.47
CA CYS A 137 0.43 7.77 0.11
C CYS A 137 1.51 8.06 -0.94
N SER A 138 2.75 8.16 -0.50
CA SER A 138 3.92 8.24 -1.38
C SER A 138 4.82 7.02 -1.22
N VAL A 139 5.16 6.33 -2.31
CA VAL A 139 6.06 5.17 -2.32
C VAL A 139 7.24 5.45 -3.26
N THR A 140 8.45 5.28 -2.76
CA THR A 140 9.68 5.26 -3.59
C THR A 140 10.28 3.86 -3.51
N ALA A 141 10.35 3.15 -4.64
CA ALA A 141 10.87 1.79 -4.76
C ALA A 141 12.08 1.78 -5.69
N LYS A 142 13.28 1.60 -5.13
CA LYS A 142 14.55 1.68 -5.87
C LYS A 142 15.40 0.44 -5.66
N SER A 143 15.90 -0.12 -6.76
CA SER A 143 16.79 -1.27 -6.71
C SER A 143 17.67 -1.40 -7.96
N ASP A 144 18.63 -2.31 -7.91
CA ASP A 144 19.48 -2.60 -9.07
C ASP A 144 18.75 -3.48 -10.10
N ILE A 145 17.86 -4.38 -9.68
CA ILE A 145 17.22 -5.33 -10.60
C ILE A 145 15.86 -4.82 -11.11
N PHE A 146 14.84 -4.81 -10.24
CA PHE A 146 13.48 -4.32 -10.57
C PHE A 146 12.92 -3.39 -9.49
N GLY A 147 12.30 -2.29 -9.89
CA GLY A 147 11.63 -1.38 -8.96
C GLY A 147 10.39 -2.05 -8.35
N ILE A 148 9.35 -2.20 -9.15
CA ILE A 148 8.08 -2.82 -8.77
C ILE A 148 7.73 -3.90 -9.81
N ILE A 149 7.86 -5.16 -9.44
CA ILE A 149 7.57 -6.31 -10.29
C ILE A 149 6.38 -7.11 -9.75
N GLY A 150 5.50 -7.52 -10.65
CA GLY A 150 4.37 -8.40 -10.36
C GLY A 150 4.49 -9.74 -11.06
N SER A 151 3.35 -10.40 -11.21
CA SER A 151 3.15 -11.54 -12.11
C SER A 151 2.08 -11.25 -13.17
N PRO A 152 2.07 -11.98 -14.30
CA PRO A 152 1.02 -11.85 -15.33
C PRO A 152 -0.41 -12.11 -14.84
N THR A 153 -0.59 -12.71 -13.67
CA THR A 153 -1.90 -12.92 -13.03
C THR A 153 -2.30 -11.81 -12.05
N SER A 154 -1.42 -10.84 -11.81
CA SER A 154 -1.59 -9.82 -10.78
C SER A 154 -1.89 -8.43 -11.34
N THR A 155 -2.53 -7.57 -10.54
CA THR A 155 -2.80 -6.18 -10.91
C THR A 155 -2.07 -5.21 -9.98
N LEU A 156 -1.41 -4.21 -10.56
CA LEU A 156 -0.92 -3.05 -9.82
C LEU A 156 -1.97 -1.95 -9.89
N ILE A 157 -2.44 -1.46 -8.74
CA ILE A 157 -3.42 -0.38 -8.65
C ILE A 157 -2.76 0.78 -7.92
N ILE A 158 -2.70 1.94 -8.57
CA ILE A 158 -2.18 3.18 -8.00
C ILE A 158 -3.31 4.19 -7.99
N HIS A 159 -3.76 4.56 -6.80
CA HIS A 159 -4.95 5.40 -6.60
C HIS A 159 -4.61 6.63 -5.75
N ASN A 160 -4.76 7.83 -6.30
CA ASN A 160 -4.45 9.08 -5.60
C ASN A 160 -3.11 9.04 -4.82
N ALA A 161 -2.08 8.46 -5.42
CA ALA A 161 -0.79 8.20 -4.78
C ALA A 161 0.36 8.71 -5.64
N THR A 162 1.49 9.02 -4.99
CA THR A 162 2.74 9.31 -5.69
C THR A 162 3.64 8.08 -5.64
N VAL A 163 4.04 7.57 -6.80
CA VAL A 163 4.94 6.41 -6.91
C VAL A 163 6.17 6.79 -7.72
N LYS A 164 7.34 6.55 -7.15
CA LYS A 164 8.63 6.65 -7.84
C LYS A 164 9.27 5.27 -7.87
N ALA A 165 9.46 4.71 -9.05
CA ALA A 165 10.03 3.37 -9.21
C ALA A 165 11.32 3.42 -10.04
N THR A 166 12.37 2.73 -9.60
CA THR A 166 13.61 2.56 -10.36
C THR A 166 14.10 1.13 -10.24
N GLY A 167 14.15 0.42 -11.36
CA GLY A 167 14.81 -0.88 -11.49
C GLY A 167 15.81 -0.82 -12.64
N ARG A 168 17.09 -0.85 -12.33
CA ARG A 168 18.15 -0.45 -13.27
C ARG A 168 18.43 -1.49 -14.35
N GLN A 169 18.29 -2.78 -14.03
CA GLN A 169 18.70 -3.86 -14.94
C GLN A 169 17.57 -4.31 -15.85
N PHE A 170 16.37 -4.54 -15.32
CA PHE A 170 15.31 -5.22 -16.07
C PHE A 170 13.96 -4.48 -16.08
N GLY A 171 13.81 -3.37 -15.37
CA GLY A 171 12.66 -2.48 -15.50
C GLY A 171 12.15 -1.92 -14.18
N SER A 172 11.58 -0.72 -14.26
CA SER A 172 11.09 0.03 -13.11
C SER A 172 9.68 -0.41 -12.67
N ILE A 173 8.76 -0.65 -13.61
CA ILE A 173 7.44 -1.21 -13.35
C ILE A 173 7.06 -2.16 -14.50
N ARG A 174 6.98 -3.48 -14.24
CA ARG A 174 6.68 -4.47 -15.29
C ARG A 174 6.15 -5.80 -14.76
N ASN A 175 5.80 -6.68 -15.70
CA ASN A 175 5.37 -8.06 -15.49
C ASN A 175 4.01 -8.15 -14.78
N TRP A 176 3.09 -7.23 -15.07
CA TRP A 176 1.77 -7.17 -14.47
C TRP A 176 0.72 -7.71 -15.45
N GLY A 177 -0.29 -8.41 -14.95
CA GLY A 177 -1.48 -8.73 -15.74
C GLY A 177 -2.25 -7.48 -16.13
N ASP A 178 -2.27 -6.46 -15.27
CA ASP A 178 -2.81 -5.13 -15.54
C ASP A 178 -2.16 -4.07 -14.64
N ILE A 179 -2.10 -2.82 -15.11
CA ILE A 179 -1.62 -1.66 -14.34
C ILE A 179 -2.70 -0.58 -14.43
N LYS A 180 -3.30 -0.24 -13.28
CA LYS A 180 -4.39 0.72 -13.17
C LYS A 180 -3.91 1.99 -12.50
N LEU A 181 -4.05 3.11 -13.20
CA LEU A 181 -3.79 4.45 -12.67
C LEU A 181 -5.13 5.15 -12.43
N GLU A 182 -5.59 5.12 -11.18
CA GLU A 182 -6.88 5.68 -10.79
C GLU A 182 -6.68 7.09 -10.23
N GLY A 183 -7.06 8.11 -11.02
CA GLY A 183 -6.77 9.51 -10.72
C GLY A 183 -5.28 9.81 -10.62
N CYS A 184 -4.48 9.08 -11.40
CA CYS A 184 -3.02 9.20 -11.45
C CYS A 184 -2.57 9.24 -12.91
N LYS A 185 -1.40 9.85 -13.13
CA LYS A 185 -0.74 9.89 -14.44
C LYS A 185 0.75 9.67 -14.31
N ILE A 186 1.35 9.05 -15.32
CA ILE A 186 2.80 9.00 -15.46
C ILE A 186 3.27 10.39 -15.92
N VAL A 187 4.28 10.92 -15.24
CA VAL A 187 4.90 12.23 -15.57
C VAL A 187 6.37 12.10 -15.93
N GLN A 188 7.00 10.96 -15.62
CA GLN A 188 8.36 10.65 -16.04
C GLN A 188 8.50 9.15 -16.33
N PRO A 189 9.19 8.77 -17.42
CA PRO A 189 9.53 9.62 -18.59
C PRO A 189 8.29 10.29 -19.21
N ALA A 190 8.49 11.41 -19.92
CA ALA A 190 7.36 12.22 -20.40
C ALA A 190 6.50 11.52 -21.48
N ASP A 191 7.12 10.64 -22.27
CA ASP A 191 6.48 9.81 -23.29
C ASP A 191 6.04 8.44 -22.75
N ALA A 192 6.18 8.20 -21.45
CA ALA A 192 5.97 6.87 -20.91
C ALA A 192 4.48 6.52 -20.81
N THR A 193 4.14 5.33 -21.29
CA THR A 193 2.79 4.77 -21.29
C THR A 193 2.80 3.37 -20.68
N ILE A 194 1.62 2.89 -20.31
CA ILE A 194 1.42 1.48 -20.01
C ILE A 194 1.14 0.79 -21.33
N ASP A 195 1.93 -0.23 -21.65
CA ASP A 195 1.75 -1.03 -22.87
C ASP A 195 1.95 -2.52 -22.56
N ASN A 196 1.35 -3.35 -23.41
CA ASN A 196 1.44 -4.79 -23.35
C ASN A 196 2.69 -5.26 -24.11
N THR A 197 3.65 -5.81 -23.39
CA THR A 197 4.68 -6.68 -23.97
C THR A 197 4.13 -8.11 -24.06
N THR A 198 4.73 -8.98 -24.86
CA THR A 198 4.33 -10.40 -25.03
C THR A 198 3.98 -11.10 -23.71
N GLY A 199 2.70 -11.08 -23.32
CA GLY A 199 2.15 -11.73 -22.13
C GLY A 199 2.11 -10.92 -20.82
N TYR A 200 2.48 -9.63 -20.80
CA TYR A 200 2.38 -8.78 -19.60
C TYR A 200 2.39 -7.28 -19.90
N ASN A 201 1.85 -6.49 -18.98
CA ASN A 201 1.90 -5.03 -19.00
C ASN A 201 3.12 -4.47 -18.27
N ALA A 202 3.65 -3.37 -18.79
CA ALA A 202 4.79 -2.64 -18.24
C ALA A 202 4.68 -1.15 -18.53
N VAL A 203 5.45 -0.34 -17.79
CA VAL A 203 5.69 1.06 -18.17
C VAL A 203 6.80 1.12 -19.20
N MET A 204 6.48 1.64 -20.37
CA MET A 204 7.32 1.69 -21.57
C MET A 204 7.59 3.14 -21.97
N SER A 205 8.73 3.40 -22.61
CA SER A 205 9.11 4.68 -23.23
C SER A 205 9.97 4.39 -24.44
N GLY A 206 9.75 5.08 -25.56
CA GLY A 206 10.44 4.80 -26.82
C GLY A 206 10.36 3.33 -27.30
N GLY A 207 9.25 2.63 -27.00
CA GLY A 207 9.06 1.23 -27.38
C GLY A 207 9.82 0.20 -26.54
N ALA A 208 10.47 0.60 -25.45
CA ALA A 208 11.19 -0.28 -24.54
C ALA A 208 10.73 -0.13 -23.09
N VAL A 209 10.93 -1.18 -22.28
CA VAL A 209 10.66 -1.13 -20.84
C VAL A 209 11.55 -0.08 -20.18
N VAL A 210 10.94 0.82 -19.40
CA VAL A 210 11.69 1.85 -18.69
C VAL A 210 12.57 1.22 -17.60
N ASN A 211 13.88 1.47 -17.65
CA ASN A 211 14.87 1.09 -16.63
C ASN A 211 15.46 2.31 -15.87
N LYS A 212 14.82 3.47 -16.02
CA LYS A 212 15.10 4.73 -15.31
C LYS A 212 13.96 5.06 -14.34
N GLU A 213 14.06 6.18 -13.62
CA GLU A 213 12.98 6.58 -12.71
C GLU A 213 11.66 6.76 -13.47
N VAL A 214 10.65 6.00 -13.06
CA VAL A 214 9.25 6.20 -13.41
C VAL A 214 8.61 7.00 -12.29
N VAL A 215 7.97 8.12 -12.62
CA VAL A 215 7.25 8.96 -11.66
C VAL A 215 5.78 8.98 -12.04
N ILE A 216 4.94 8.54 -11.12
CA ILE A 216 3.48 8.57 -11.19
C ILE A 216 3.01 9.49 -10.07
N VAL A 217 2.12 10.42 -10.41
CA VAL A 217 1.55 11.38 -9.47
C VAL A 217 0.03 11.40 -9.59
N PRO A 218 -0.70 11.87 -8.56
CA PRO A 218 -2.11 12.21 -8.70
C PRO A 218 -2.29 13.18 -9.88
N ASP A 219 -3.27 12.91 -10.74
CA ASP A 219 -3.49 13.69 -11.96
C ASP A 219 -4.28 14.99 -11.72
N GLY A 220 -4.78 15.20 -10.50
CA GLY A 220 -5.61 16.33 -10.13
C GLY A 220 -7.11 16.08 -10.25
N THR A 221 -7.53 15.02 -10.95
CA THR A 221 -8.95 14.72 -11.20
C THR A 221 -9.68 14.19 -9.96
N LEU A 222 -8.93 13.61 -9.02
CA LEU A 222 -9.40 13.20 -7.69
C LEU A 222 -8.95 14.14 -6.57
N SER A 223 -8.31 15.28 -6.90
CA SER A 223 -7.85 16.26 -5.92
C SER A 223 -9.04 16.95 -5.27
N ILE A 224 -9.58 16.32 -4.24
CA ILE A 224 -10.71 16.80 -3.46
C ILE A 224 -11.90 16.93 -4.42
N ILE A 225 -12.87 16.01 -4.34
CA ILE A 225 -14.24 16.49 -4.47
C ILE A 225 -14.36 17.52 -3.35
N ILE A 226 -14.03 18.78 -3.63
CA ILE A 226 -14.70 19.89 -3.00
C ILE A 226 -16.09 19.58 -3.50
N PRO A 227 -17.02 19.11 -2.65
CA PRO A 227 -18.37 19.13 -3.09
C PRO A 227 -18.58 20.61 -3.42
N THR A 228 -18.69 20.94 -4.71
CA THR A 228 -19.54 22.04 -5.11
C THR A 228 -20.90 21.60 -4.59
N VAL A 229 -21.11 21.80 -3.29
CA VAL A 229 -22.42 21.84 -2.71
C VAL A 229 -22.98 23.08 -3.35
N ASP A 230 -23.55 22.90 -4.53
CA ASP A 230 -24.58 23.77 -5.00
C ASP A 230 -25.71 23.53 -4.00
N VAL A 231 -25.62 24.22 -2.85
CA VAL A 231 -26.56 24.09 -1.75
C VAL A 231 -27.89 24.49 -2.37
N PRO A 232 -28.84 23.54 -2.55
CA PRO A 232 -30.16 23.91 -3.05
C PRO A 232 -30.69 24.98 -2.11
N ALA A 233 -31.32 26.03 -2.65
CA ALA A 233 -31.61 27.27 -1.91
C ALA A 233 -32.30 27.06 -0.54
N ASN A 234 -32.93 25.91 -0.32
CA ASN A 234 -33.59 25.47 0.90
C ASN A 234 -32.67 24.93 2.02
N LYS A 235 -31.35 24.79 1.84
CA LYS A 235 -30.41 24.30 2.89
C LYS A 235 -29.28 25.27 3.27
N ARG A 236 -29.44 26.56 2.97
CA ARG A 236 -28.49 27.62 3.38
C ARG A 236 -28.61 27.90 4.90
N GLY A 237 -27.47 28.07 5.57
CA GLY A 237 -27.39 28.19 7.02
C GLY A 237 -25.94 28.25 7.52
N ILE A 238 -25.77 28.65 8.78
CA ILE A 238 -24.48 28.64 9.47
C ILE A 238 -24.47 27.48 10.44
N TYR A 239 -23.38 26.71 10.48
CA TYR A 239 -23.25 25.53 11.34
C TYR A 239 -21.91 25.55 12.09
N THR A 240 -21.88 24.92 13.26
CA THR A 240 -20.62 24.57 13.95
C THR A 240 -19.92 23.42 13.21
N LEU A 241 -18.66 23.13 13.56
CA LEU A 241 -17.94 21.96 13.05
C LEU A 241 -18.61 20.63 13.43
N ASP A 242 -19.36 20.61 14.54
CA ASP A 242 -20.15 19.46 14.99
C ASP A 242 -21.50 19.34 14.26
N GLY A 243 -21.79 20.21 13.29
CA GLY A 243 -23.02 20.17 12.48
C GLY A 243 -24.24 20.81 13.14
N ILE A 244 -24.08 21.56 14.23
CA ILE A 244 -25.18 22.27 14.91
C ILE A 244 -25.55 23.52 14.11
N ARG A 245 -26.81 23.65 13.71
CA ARG A 245 -27.31 24.84 12.99
C ARG A 245 -27.42 26.05 13.93
N LEU A 246 -26.81 27.15 13.53
CA LEU A 246 -26.84 28.44 14.23
C LEU A 246 -27.86 29.38 13.56
N THR A 247 -28.60 30.12 14.39
CA THR A 247 -29.62 31.09 13.96
C THR A 247 -29.09 32.53 13.90
N SER A 248 -27.93 32.80 14.51
CA SER A 248 -27.29 34.11 14.51
C SER A 248 -26.57 34.40 13.18
N LYS A 249 -26.50 35.68 12.80
CA LYS A 249 -25.69 36.12 11.66
C LYS A 249 -24.20 35.87 11.93
N PHE A 250 -23.43 35.53 10.90
CA PHE A 250 -21.99 35.24 11.02
C PHE A 250 -21.19 36.37 11.68
N GLU A 251 -21.59 37.61 11.45
CA GLU A 251 -20.97 38.81 12.02
C GLU A 251 -21.01 38.85 13.55
N ASN A 252 -22.04 38.25 14.15
CA ASN A 252 -22.32 38.27 15.59
C ASN A 252 -21.81 37.00 16.30
N LEU A 253 -21.16 36.09 15.58
CA LEU A 253 -20.58 34.89 16.18
C LEU A 253 -19.24 35.22 16.86
N PRO A 254 -18.90 34.51 17.95
CA PRO A 254 -17.57 34.62 18.56
C PRO A 254 -16.48 34.13 17.59
N GLU A 255 -15.22 34.39 17.93
CA GLU A 255 -14.08 33.85 17.20
C GLU A 255 -14.15 32.32 17.12
N GLY A 256 -13.91 31.77 15.94
CA GLY A 256 -14.06 30.35 15.72
C GLY A 256 -14.19 29.94 14.25
N VAL A 257 -14.35 28.62 14.06
CA VAL A 257 -14.50 28.02 12.73
C VAL A 257 -15.95 27.59 12.53
N TYR A 258 -16.54 28.03 11.43
CA TYR A 258 -17.94 27.78 11.08
C TYR A 258 -18.09 27.26 9.66
N ILE A 259 -19.19 26.56 9.39
CA ILE A 259 -19.63 26.23 8.04
C ILE A 259 -20.75 27.21 7.66
N VAL A 260 -20.47 28.17 6.81
CA VAL A 260 -21.42 29.18 6.33
C VAL A 260 -21.83 28.81 4.91
N ASN A 261 -23.10 28.44 4.71
CA ASN A 261 -23.65 28.04 3.42
C ASN A 261 -22.79 26.98 2.70
N GLY A 262 -22.33 25.98 3.45
CA GLY A 262 -21.49 24.90 2.93
C GLY A 262 -20.00 25.23 2.80
N ARG A 263 -19.54 26.42 3.19
CA ARG A 263 -18.13 26.83 3.14
C ARG A 263 -17.55 27.02 4.53
N LYS A 264 -16.35 26.49 4.78
CA LYS A 264 -15.59 26.77 6.00
C LYS A 264 -15.18 28.24 6.04
N MET A 265 -15.56 28.94 7.09
CA MET A 265 -15.23 30.34 7.38
C MET A 265 -14.56 30.43 8.76
N VAL A 266 -13.58 31.32 8.88
CA VAL A 266 -12.92 31.60 10.16
C VAL A 266 -13.31 33.01 10.59
N LYS A 267 -13.93 33.13 11.76
CA LYS A 267 -14.20 34.39 12.43
C LYS A 267 -12.99 34.72 13.30
N LYS A 268 -12.32 35.80 12.94
CA LYS A 268 -11.28 36.45 13.73
C LYS A 268 -11.90 37.58 14.53
#